data_AF-A0A9X8VBT4-F1
#
_entry.id   AF-A0A9X8VBT4-F1
#
_cell.length_a   1.000
_cell.length_b   1.000
_cell.length_c   1.000
_cell.angle_alpha   90.00
_cell.angle_beta   90.00
_cell.angle_gamma   90.00
#
_symmetry.space_group_name_H-M   'P 1'
#
loop_
_entity.id
_entity.type
_entity.pdbx_description
1 polymer ?
#
loop_
_entity_poly.entity_id
_entity_poly.type
_entity_poly.pdbx_seq_one_letter_code
_entity_poly.pdbx_strand_id
1 'polypeptide(L)'
;MHQAADIVYNPSYELLFAEETRADLPPLERGTLTQLGAVNVATGEFTGRSPKDKYIVRDDTTRDTVWWSDNGTGKNDNQPLSPEVWQHLKT
;
A
#
# COMPACT_ATOMS: atom_id res chain seq x y z
N MET A 1 14.83 -1.28 -15.51
CA MET A 1 15.09 -2.45 -14.65
C MET A 1 15.86 -1.97 -13.44
N HIS A 2 15.20 -1.87 -12.29
CA HIS A 2 15.90 -1.62 -11.03
C HIS A 2 16.48 -2.95 -10.56
N GLN A 3 17.80 -3.03 -10.45
CA GLN A 3 18.46 -4.16 -9.79
C GLN A 3 18.36 -3.95 -8.29
N ALA A 4 17.83 -4.93 -7.56
CA ALA A 4 17.83 -4.89 -6.10
C ALA A 4 19.27 -5.07 -5.61
N ALA A 5 19.73 -4.16 -4.75
CA ALA A 5 21.06 -4.24 -4.15
C ALA A 5 21.14 -5.31 -3.05
N ASP A 6 20.05 -5.51 -2.32
CA ASP A 6 19.92 -6.51 -1.25
C ASP A 6 18.45 -6.98 -1.14
N ILE A 7 18.24 -8.20 -0.65
CA ILE A 7 16.92 -8.82 -0.48
C ILE A 7 16.83 -9.39 0.94
N VAL A 8 16.02 -8.74 1.78
CA VAL A 8 15.64 -9.25 3.10
C VAL A 8 14.34 -10.05 2.97
N TYR A 9 14.45 -11.38 2.88
CA TYR A 9 13.31 -12.29 2.72
C TYR A 9 12.86 -12.87 4.07
N ASN A 10 11.56 -12.78 4.37
CA ASN A 10 10.94 -13.26 5.60
C ASN A 10 11.68 -12.80 6.89
N PRO A 11 11.79 -11.47 7.12
CA PRO A 11 12.49 -10.95 8.29
C PRO A 11 11.85 -11.44 9.59
N SER A 12 12.67 -11.72 10.60
CA SER A 12 12.19 -12.00 11.95
C SER A 12 11.69 -10.74 12.63
N TYR A 13 10.92 -10.87 13.71
CA TYR A 13 10.47 -9.72 14.49
C TYR A 13 11.63 -8.92 15.08
N GLU A 14 12.72 -9.57 15.47
CA GLU A 14 13.91 -8.90 16.00
C GLU A 14 14.60 -8.06 14.93
N LEU A 15 14.67 -8.56 13.69
CA LEU A 15 15.21 -7.79 12.57
C LEU A 15 14.30 -6.60 12.22
N LEU A 16 12.99 -6.80 12.16
CA LEU A 16 12.02 -5.71 11.95
C LEU A 16 12.17 -4.62 13.01
N PHE A 17 12.24 -5.00 14.29
CA PHE A 17 12.43 -4.06 15.39
C PHE A 17 13.74 -3.26 15.25
N ALA A 18 14.84 -3.94 14.92
CA ALA A 18 16.14 -3.29 14.74
C ALA A 18 16.11 -2.29 13.58
N GLU A 19 15.46 -2.64 12.46
CA GLU A 19 15.33 -1.76 11.30
C GLU A 19 14.41 -0.57 11.59
N GLU A 20 13.24 -0.79 12.19
CA GLU A 20 12.25 0.26 12.47
C GLU A 20 12.75 1.32 13.47
N THR A 21 13.69 0.96 14.36
CA THR A 21 14.19 1.84 15.43
C THR A 21 15.53 2.53 15.12
N ARG A 22 16.01 2.41 13.88
CA ARG A 22 17.22 3.07 13.39
C ARG A 22 17.13 4.60 13.51
N ALA A 23 18.20 5.21 14.00
CA ALA A 23 18.25 6.66 14.24
C ALA A 23 18.34 7.51 12.96
N ASP A 24 18.79 6.92 11.85
CA ASP A 24 19.00 7.57 10.56
C ASP A 24 17.76 7.61 9.67
N LEU A 25 16.65 6.96 10.08
CA LEU A 25 15.42 6.93 9.28
C LEU A 25 14.74 8.30 9.20
N PRO A 26 14.15 8.65 8.04
CA PRO A 26 13.34 9.85 7.90
C PRO A 26 12.02 9.74 8.70
N PRO A 27 11.32 10.86 8.96
CA PRO A 27 10.21 10.89 9.92
C PRO A 27 9.06 9.89 9.70
N LEU A 28 8.68 9.60 8.45
CA LEU A 28 7.58 8.66 8.16
C LEU A 28 8.03 7.19 8.11
N GLU A 29 9.34 6.94 8.03
CA GLU A 29 9.90 5.58 8.10
C GLU A 29 10.30 5.21 9.52
N ARG A 30 10.51 6.19 10.40
CA ARG A 30 10.99 5.99 11.76
C ARG A 30 9.92 5.47 12.70
N GLY A 31 10.20 4.34 13.34
CA GLY A 31 9.49 3.84 14.51
C GLY A 31 9.99 4.47 15.82
N THR A 32 9.07 4.75 16.75
CA THR A 32 9.37 5.21 18.11
C THR A 32 9.02 4.13 19.11
N LEU A 33 9.97 3.74 19.95
CA LEU A 33 9.73 2.79 21.03
C LEU A 33 8.89 3.42 22.14
N THR A 34 7.71 2.87 22.38
CA THR A 34 6.81 3.31 23.45
C THR A 34 7.25 2.75 24.81
N GLN A 35 6.72 3.32 25.89
CA GLN A 35 6.95 2.81 27.26
C GLN A 35 6.44 1.38 27.47
N LEU A 36 5.55 0.90 26.60
CA LEU A 36 5.02 -0.46 26.63
C LEU A 36 5.88 -1.47 25.86
N GLY A 37 6.98 -1.02 25.26
CA GLY A 37 7.88 -1.86 24.46
C GLY A 37 7.42 -2.11 23.02
N ALA A 38 6.27 -1.57 22.61
CA ALA A 38 5.81 -1.61 21.23
C ALA A 38 6.39 -0.46 20.41
N VAL A 39 6.66 -0.71 19.14
CA VAL A 39 7.03 0.33 18.17
C VAL A 39 5.76 1.05 17.69
N ASN A 40 5.80 2.39 17.66
CA ASN A 40 4.77 3.25 17.09
C ASN A 40 5.31 3.99 15.86
N VAL A 41 4.50 4.08 14.81
CA VAL A 41 4.81 4.84 13.59
C VAL A 41 3.72 5.89 13.33
N ALA A 42 4.09 6.96 12.63
CA ALA A 42 3.16 7.98 12.15
C ALA A 42 2.93 7.81 10.65
N THR A 43 1.68 7.89 10.19
CA THR A 43 1.32 7.74 8.77
C THR A 43 1.12 9.07 8.04
N GLY A 44 1.47 10.19 8.69
CA GLY A 44 1.33 11.53 8.13
C GLY A 44 -0.13 11.89 7.86
N GLU A 45 -0.41 12.38 6.65
CA GLU A 45 -1.76 12.75 6.22
C GLU A 45 -2.69 11.53 6.09
N PHE A 46 -2.14 10.34 5.79
CA PHE A 46 -2.90 9.12 5.51
C PHE A 46 -3.27 8.38 6.81
N THR A 47 -4.17 8.97 7.59
CA THR A 47 -4.64 8.42 8.88
C THR A 47 -5.83 7.45 8.74
N GLY A 48 -6.23 7.14 7.51
CA GLY A 48 -7.35 6.26 7.20
C GLY A 48 -7.30 5.74 5.77
N ARG A 49 -8.39 5.08 5.35
CA ARG A 49 -8.53 4.59 3.96
C ARG A 49 -8.83 5.76 3.03
N SER A 50 -8.33 5.67 1.79
CA SER A 50 -8.66 6.58 0.68
C SER A 50 -9.56 5.89 -0.35
N PRO A 51 -10.87 5.70 -0.08
CA PRO A 51 -11.77 4.95 -0.98
C PRO A 51 -11.86 5.57 -2.38
N LYS A 52 -11.72 6.90 -2.48
CA LYS A 52 -11.74 7.63 -3.76
C LYS A 52 -10.51 7.39 -4.64
N ASP A 53 -9.45 6.82 -4.08
CA ASP A 53 -8.22 6.47 -4.81
C ASP A 53 -8.12 4.96 -5.07
N LYS A 54 -9.17 4.19 -4.75
CA LYS A 54 -9.25 2.76 -5.06
C LYS A 54 -9.67 2.56 -6.52
N TYR A 55 -8.87 1.80 -7.25
CA TYR A 55 -9.16 1.37 -8.61
C TYR A 55 -8.95 -0.13 -8.80
N ILE A 56 -9.67 -0.72 -9.74
CA ILE A 56 -9.51 -2.11 -10.17
C ILE A 56 -9.36 -2.10 -11.69
N VAL A 57 -8.33 -2.77 -12.22
CA VAL A 57 -8.15 -2.91 -13.66
C VAL A 57 -9.35 -3.64 -14.24
N ARG A 58 -10.00 -3.03 -15.24
CA ARG A 58 -11.11 -3.65 -15.97
C ARG A 58 -10.57 -4.30 -17.25
N ASP A 59 -10.33 -5.59 -17.15
CA ASP A 59 -9.84 -6.48 -18.21
C ASP A 59 -10.76 -7.69 -18.37
N ASP A 60 -10.42 -8.64 -19.24
CA ASP A 60 -11.26 -9.81 -19.51
C ASP A 60 -11.45 -10.74 -18.31
N THR A 61 -10.60 -10.65 -17.27
CA THR A 61 -10.76 -11.44 -16.04
C THR A 61 -11.84 -10.85 -15.13
N THR A 62 -11.96 -9.53 -15.12
CA THR A 62 -12.73 -8.79 -14.12
C THR A 62 -13.99 -8.14 -14.67
N ARG A 63 -14.05 -7.90 -15.99
CA ARG A 63 -15.10 -7.13 -16.68
C ARG A 63 -16.52 -7.55 -16.29
N ASP A 64 -16.77 -8.86 -16.24
CA ASP A 64 -18.12 -9.40 -16.07
C ASP A 64 -18.37 -9.94 -14.65
N THR A 65 -17.37 -9.92 -13.77
CA THR A 65 -17.44 -10.54 -12.44
C THR A 65 -17.35 -9.52 -11.29
N VAL A 66 -16.70 -8.38 -11.50
CA VAL A 66 -16.60 -7.32 -10.49
C VAL A 66 -17.87 -6.47 -10.48
N TRP A 67 -18.34 -6.15 -9.28
CA TRP A 67 -19.42 -5.18 -9.11
C TRP A 67 -18.90 -3.75 -9.29
N TRP A 68 -18.96 -3.23 -10.52
CA TRP A 68 -18.41 -1.93 -10.87
C TRP A 68 -19.22 -0.74 -10.34
N SER A 69 -18.52 0.34 -10.01
CA SER A 69 -19.15 1.58 -9.53
C SER A 69 -19.92 2.34 -10.62
N ASP A 70 -19.66 2.05 -11.90
CA ASP A 70 -20.23 2.75 -13.07
C ASP A 70 -21.35 1.97 -13.80
N ASN A 71 -21.61 0.71 -13.44
CA ASN A 71 -22.51 -0.17 -14.18
C ASN A 71 -23.76 -0.64 -13.40
N GLY A 72 -23.99 -0.15 -12.18
CA GLY A 72 -25.05 -0.66 -11.29
C GLY A 72 -25.81 0.41 -10.50
N THR A 73 -26.83 -0.03 -9.76
CA THR A 73 -27.71 0.85 -8.95
C THR A 73 -27.14 1.18 -7.56
N GLY A 74 -26.17 0.40 -7.07
CA GLY A 74 -25.58 0.63 -5.75
C GLY A 74 -24.23 1.34 -5.81
N LYS A 75 -24.06 2.31 -4.90
CA LYS A 75 -22.83 3.09 -4.75
C LYS A 75 -21.75 2.24 -4.09
N ASN A 76 -20.58 2.17 -4.71
CA ASN A 76 -19.40 1.46 -4.21
C ASN A 76 -18.12 2.09 -4.77
N ASP A 77 -16.96 1.69 -4.25
CA ASP A 77 -15.64 2.26 -4.59
C ASP A 77 -14.88 1.45 -5.67
N ASN A 78 -15.51 0.52 -6.39
CA ASN A 78 -14.85 -0.31 -7.40
C ASN A 78 -14.74 0.45 -8.74
N GLN A 79 -13.89 1.48 -8.75
CA GLN A 79 -13.66 2.34 -9.90
C GLN A 79 -12.84 1.59 -10.98
N PRO A 80 -13.27 1.58 -12.25
CA PRO A 80 -12.55 0.90 -13.32
C PRO A 80 -11.27 1.67 -13.70
N LEU A 81 -10.17 0.94 -13.87
CA LEU A 81 -8.91 1.43 -14.44
C LEU A 81 -8.65 0.74 -15.78
N SER A 82 -8.11 1.47 -16.76
CA SER A 82 -7.68 0.85 -18.00
C SER A 82 -6.33 0.13 -17.82
N PRO A 83 -6.03 -0.93 -18.60
CA PRO A 83 -4.73 -1.58 -18.60
C PRO A 83 -3.58 -0.61 -18.92
N GLU A 84 -3.80 0.40 -19.76
CA GLU A 84 -2.79 1.40 -20.12
C GLU A 84 -2.43 2.30 -18.94
N VAL A 85 -3.43 2.78 -18.20
CA VAL A 85 -3.19 3.58 -16.98
C VAL A 85 -2.52 2.72 -15.91
N TRP A 86 -2.91 1.44 -15.79
CA TRP A 86 -2.22 0.50 -14.91
C TRP A 86 -0.73 0.37 -15.24
N GLN A 87 -0.38 0.21 -16.52
CA GLN A 87 1.02 0.12 -16.92
C GLN A 87 1.77 1.42 -16.60
N HIS A 88 1.13 2.58 -16.76
CA HIS A 88 1.72 3.87 -16.39
C HIS A 88 2.00 3.98 -14.89
N LEU A 89 1.10 3.48 -14.03
CA LEU A 89 1.28 3.51 -12.57
C LEU A 89 2.33 2.49 -12.07
N LYS A 90 2.52 1.40 -12.82
CA LYS A 90 3.40 0.29 -12.42
C LYS A 90 4.89 0.61 -12.63
N THR A 91 5.21 1.44 -13.62
CA THR A 91 6.59 1.79 -14.01
C THR A 91 7.21 2.81 -13.08
#